data_AF-A0A9N8EMF8-F1
#
_entry.id   AF-A0A9N8EMF8-F1
#
_cell.length_a   1.000
_cell.length_b   1.000
_cell.length_c   1.000
_cell.angle_alpha   90.00
_cell.angle_beta   90.00
_cell.angle_gamma   90.00
#
_symmetry.space_group_name_H-M   'P 1'
#
loop_
_entity.id
_entity.type
_entity.pdbx_description
1 polymer ?
#
loop_
_entity_poly.entity_id
_entity_poly.type
_entity_poly.pdbx_seq_one_letter_code
_entity_poly.pdbx_strand_id
1 'polypeptide(L)'
;MTVITTPPKPIQSPADITEEDLANILPPNPSVGLAERYFNVNGCRLPELMAMAMGLTSVDGRELGNTDIEPFVSMKFRKKVVPTAKDLMEEIKRRCKLDSSKKAPSCRHWNKDKLVSWLKENPMSDVIDRVFVQLEEEKLFNMLTKAAEEKTETAKKNQTGAWVTLEPYLRLIECFFHDDNRELLMRTNKALTRDELDARNSDQRPVDYWEAVARIFNDDSYVFFSRMLPELHPTFADVIDLSFDKVPGTISAQEARRRFSDCRAKLVKIVSKWELSGNGFGQRTTEEPQFGHMEEEQLEEGDNRSSFLDSGTREHILYLWHVADTEEVMKTS
;
A
#
# COMPACT_ATOMS: atom_id res chain seq x y z
N MET A 1 -15.80 28.95 63.65
CA MET A 1 -15.32 28.68 62.27
C MET A 1 -15.57 27.22 61.99
N THR A 2 -16.64 26.92 61.26
CA THR A 2 -17.13 25.56 61.01
C THR A 2 -16.56 25.10 59.67
N VAL A 3 -15.69 24.09 59.67
CA VAL A 3 -15.13 23.50 58.45
C VAL A 3 -16.12 22.46 57.95
N ILE A 4 -16.74 22.75 56.80
CA ILE A 4 -17.65 21.84 56.09
C ILE A 4 -16.79 20.88 55.27
N THR A 5 -16.69 19.62 55.69
CA THR A 5 -16.13 18.53 54.89
C THR A 5 -17.22 17.96 53.98
N THR A 6 -17.17 18.29 52.69
CA THR A 6 -18.00 17.67 51.66
C THR A 6 -17.57 16.22 51.40
N PRO A 7 -18.51 15.26 51.25
CA PRO A 7 -18.20 13.88 50.92
C PRO A 7 -17.72 13.74 49.47
N PRO A 8 -16.91 12.70 49.14
CA PRO A 8 -16.43 12.47 47.78
C PRO A 8 -17.59 12.15 46.84
N LYS A 9 -17.57 12.79 45.66
CA LYS A 9 -18.53 12.56 44.57
C LYS A 9 -18.43 11.11 44.06
N PRO A 10 -19.54 10.45 43.71
CA PRO A 10 -19.51 9.17 43.04
C PRO A 10 -18.97 9.33 41.60
N ILE A 11 -18.09 8.41 41.21
CA ILE A 11 -17.36 8.42 39.93
C ILE A 11 -18.35 8.28 38.76
N GLN A 12 -18.33 9.29 37.88
CA GLN A 12 -19.06 9.34 36.61
C GLN A 12 -18.13 8.88 35.48
N SER A 13 -18.49 7.77 34.81
CA SER A 13 -17.99 7.29 33.51
C SER A 13 -16.47 7.03 33.31
N PRO A 14 -16.06 5.98 32.56
CA PRO A 14 -14.67 5.48 32.53
C PRO A 14 -13.74 6.17 31.50
N ALA A 15 -14.09 7.35 31.00
CA ALA A 15 -13.42 7.94 29.83
C ALA A 15 -12.31 8.97 30.14
N ASP A 16 -12.08 9.36 31.40
CA ASP A 16 -11.10 10.39 31.75
C ASP A 16 -10.22 9.95 32.93
N ILE A 17 -9.29 9.03 32.70
CA ILE A 17 -8.15 8.84 33.63
C ILE A 17 -6.93 9.43 32.92
N THR A 18 -6.47 10.57 33.41
CA THR A 18 -5.31 11.31 32.88
C THR A 18 -3.99 10.75 33.45
N GLU A 19 -2.85 11.11 32.84
CA GLU A 19 -1.51 10.83 33.41
C GLU A 19 -1.38 11.32 34.87
N GLU A 20 -2.11 12.38 35.22
CA GLU A 20 -2.15 12.98 36.55
C GLU A 20 -2.95 12.13 37.55
N ASP A 21 -4.01 11.45 37.09
CA ASP A 21 -4.78 10.49 37.89
C ASP A 21 -3.99 9.21 38.20
N LEU A 22 -3.16 8.76 37.25
CA LEU A 22 -2.22 7.65 37.46
C LEU A 22 -1.05 8.03 38.39
N ALA A 23 -0.54 9.26 38.27
CA ALA A 23 0.50 9.79 39.16
C ALA A 23 0.01 9.93 40.61
N ASN A 24 -1.28 10.22 40.83
CA ASN A 24 -1.89 10.32 42.16
C ASN A 24 -2.13 8.96 42.84
N ILE A 25 -2.08 7.84 42.11
CA ILE A 25 -2.15 6.47 42.66
C ILE A 25 -0.76 6.00 43.12
N LEU A 26 0.31 6.59 42.59
CA LEU A 26 1.70 6.22 42.91
C LEU A 26 2.22 7.05 44.10
N PRO A 27 2.88 6.44 45.10
CA PRO A 27 3.52 7.19 46.17
C PRO A 27 4.63 8.10 45.60
N PRO A 28 4.91 9.26 46.26
CA PRO A 28 5.76 10.36 45.74
C PRO A 28 7.25 10.01 45.52
N ASN A 29 7.63 8.76 45.75
CA ASN A 29 8.85 8.15 45.25
C ASN A 29 8.47 6.72 44.83
N PRO A 30 8.43 6.38 43.53
CA PRO A 30 8.19 5.00 43.14
C PRO A 30 9.40 4.20 43.60
N SER A 31 9.22 3.37 44.62
CA SER A 31 10.15 2.27 44.85
C SER A 31 10.17 1.47 43.55
N VAL A 32 11.26 1.55 42.78
CA VAL A 32 11.45 0.80 41.52
C VAL A 32 10.99 -0.63 41.75
N GLY A 33 9.94 -1.04 41.04
CA GLY A 33 9.30 -2.34 41.18
C GLY A 33 10.28 -3.48 40.93
N LEU A 34 9.99 -4.66 41.46
CA LEU A 34 10.85 -5.83 41.26
C LEU A 34 10.79 -6.33 39.82
N ALA A 35 9.67 -6.14 39.11
CA ALA A 35 9.56 -6.40 37.68
C ALA A 35 10.45 -5.44 36.87
N GLU A 36 10.43 -4.15 37.18
CA GLU A 36 11.26 -3.15 36.52
C GLU A 36 12.75 -3.43 36.72
N ARG A 37 13.18 -3.71 37.96
CA ARG A 37 14.57 -4.09 38.25
C ARG A 37 14.98 -5.34 37.48
N TYR A 38 14.13 -6.37 37.48
CA TYR A 38 14.41 -7.62 36.78
C TYR A 38 14.56 -7.38 35.27
N PHE A 39 13.64 -6.63 34.67
CA PHE A 39 13.67 -6.28 33.26
C PHE A 39 14.95 -5.53 32.87
N ASN A 40 15.33 -4.52 33.65
CA ASN A 40 16.51 -3.71 33.40
C ASN A 40 17.81 -4.51 33.55
N VAL A 41 17.93 -5.34 34.60
CA VAL A 41 19.12 -6.16 34.85
C VAL A 41 19.33 -7.22 33.75
N ASN A 42 18.25 -7.74 33.16
CA ASN A 42 18.33 -8.70 32.07
C ASN A 42 18.44 -8.05 30.68
N GLY A 43 18.71 -6.74 30.61
CA GLY A 43 18.95 -6.03 29.35
C GLY A 43 17.68 -5.79 28.53
N CYS A 44 16.55 -5.57 29.20
CA CYS A 44 15.28 -5.17 28.59
C CYS A 44 14.78 -6.16 27.51
N ARG A 45 14.91 -7.46 27.78
CA ARG A 45 14.55 -8.53 26.83
C ARG A 45 13.04 -8.61 26.63
N LEU A 46 12.57 -8.33 25.42
CA LEU A 46 11.14 -8.39 25.07
C LEU A 46 10.44 -9.72 25.38
N PRO A 47 11.06 -10.91 25.22
CA PRO A 47 10.44 -12.18 25.61
C PRO A 47 10.15 -12.27 27.11
N GLU A 48 10.95 -11.61 27.94
CA GLU A 48 10.71 -11.55 29.38
C GLU A 48 9.57 -10.59 29.70
N LEU A 49 9.51 -9.43 29.03
CA LEU A 49 8.38 -8.50 29.13
C LEU A 49 7.06 -9.20 28.76
N MET A 50 7.05 -9.94 27.66
CA MET A 50 5.88 -10.71 27.21
C MET A 50 5.49 -11.81 28.20
N ALA A 51 6.47 -12.50 28.81
CA ALA A 51 6.20 -13.48 29.86
C ALA A 51 5.61 -12.82 31.12
N MET A 52 6.17 -11.68 31.55
CA MET A 52 5.69 -10.89 32.70
C MET A 52 4.26 -10.39 32.49
N ALA A 53 3.90 -10.04 31.25
CA ALA A 53 2.59 -9.54 30.88
C ALA A 53 1.47 -10.61 30.88
N MET A 54 1.81 -11.90 30.84
CA MET A 54 0.81 -12.98 30.78
C MET A 54 -0.12 -12.99 31.99
N GLY A 55 -1.43 -13.02 31.71
CA GLY A 55 -2.49 -12.96 32.73
C GLY A 55 -2.93 -11.54 33.08
N LEU A 56 -2.27 -10.52 32.53
CA LEU A 56 -2.71 -9.13 32.66
C LEU A 56 -3.55 -8.72 31.44
N THR A 57 -4.39 -7.71 31.66
CA THR A 57 -5.17 -7.07 30.60
C THR A 57 -4.81 -5.60 30.51
N SER A 58 -4.87 -5.06 29.30
CA SER A 58 -4.86 -3.62 29.05
C SER A 58 -6.19 -2.99 29.49
N VAL A 59 -6.25 -1.65 29.51
CA VAL A 59 -7.44 -0.87 29.85
C VAL A 59 -8.60 -1.15 28.89
N ASP A 60 -8.30 -1.38 27.62
CA ASP A 60 -9.26 -1.76 26.56
C ASP A 60 -9.71 -3.23 26.61
N GLY A 61 -9.21 -4.01 27.57
CA GLY A 61 -9.52 -5.43 27.73
C GLY A 61 -8.66 -6.37 26.89
N ARG A 62 -7.65 -5.87 26.17
CA ARG A 62 -6.70 -6.71 25.41
C ARG A 62 -5.86 -7.57 26.34
N GLU A 63 -5.73 -8.87 26.03
CA GLU A 63 -4.83 -9.78 26.75
C GLU A 63 -3.37 -9.40 26.48
N LEU A 64 -2.64 -9.05 27.54
CA LEU A 64 -1.23 -8.69 27.43
C LEU A 64 -0.33 -9.93 27.33
N GLY A 65 0.81 -9.78 26.67
CA GLY A 65 1.74 -10.88 26.43
C GLY A 65 1.26 -11.89 25.37
N ASN A 66 0.12 -11.63 24.72
CA ASN A 66 -0.36 -12.43 23.60
C ASN A 66 0.40 -12.04 22.32
N THR A 67 1.23 -12.95 21.81
CA THR A 67 2.07 -12.73 20.62
C THR A 67 1.48 -13.32 19.33
N ASP A 68 0.24 -13.81 19.40
CA ASP A 68 -0.53 -14.34 18.26
C ASP A 68 -1.52 -13.32 17.68
N ILE A 69 -1.53 -12.09 18.22
CA ILE A 69 -2.33 -10.96 17.71
C ILE A 69 -1.45 -9.94 16.99
N GLU A 70 -2.08 -9.05 16.23
CA GLU A 70 -1.40 -7.88 15.68
C GLU A 70 -1.01 -6.88 16.78
N PRO A 71 0.14 -6.19 16.65
CA PRO A 71 1.10 -6.21 15.53
C PRO A 71 2.16 -7.33 15.62
N PHE A 72 2.09 -8.21 16.63
CA PHE A 72 3.15 -9.19 16.92
C PHE A 72 3.21 -10.35 15.91
N VAL A 73 2.06 -10.84 15.47
CA VAL A 73 1.96 -12.01 14.57
C VAL A 73 2.61 -11.74 13.21
N SER A 74 2.44 -10.54 12.66
CA SER A 74 2.98 -10.14 11.35
C SER A 74 4.40 -9.56 11.40
N MET A 75 5.02 -9.53 12.58
CA MET A 75 6.35 -8.96 12.77
C MET A 75 7.46 -9.83 12.16
N LYS A 76 8.33 -9.23 11.34
CA LYS A 76 9.48 -9.91 10.69
C LYS A 76 10.40 -10.66 11.66
N PHE A 77 10.55 -10.14 12.88
CA PHE A 77 11.41 -10.72 13.92
C PHE A 77 10.62 -11.25 15.11
N ARG A 78 9.44 -11.83 14.86
CA ARG A 78 8.54 -12.41 15.89
C ARG A 78 9.27 -13.25 16.94
N LYS A 79 10.26 -14.05 16.54
CA LYS A 79 11.09 -14.88 17.45
C LYS A 79 11.80 -14.10 18.56
N LYS A 80 12.00 -12.78 18.40
CA LYS A 80 12.61 -11.90 19.39
C LYS A 80 11.63 -11.41 20.46
N VAL A 81 10.33 -11.59 20.26
CA VAL A 81 9.27 -11.13 21.18
C VAL A 81 8.58 -12.33 21.83
N VAL A 82 8.48 -13.46 21.12
CA VAL A 82 7.85 -14.68 21.65
C VAL A 82 8.66 -15.27 22.80
N PRO A 83 8.07 -15.45 23.99
CA PRO A 83 8.71 -16.14 25.12
C PRO A 83 9.12 -17.58 24.80
N THR A 84 10.33 -17.95 25.22
CA THR A 84 10.75 -19.36 25.25
C THR A 84 10.21 -20.05 26.50
N ALA A 85 10.21 -21.40 26.51
CA ALA A 85 9.82 -22.14 27.71
C ALA A 85 10.70 -21.79 28.92
N LYS A 86 11.97 -21.43 28.68
CA LYS A 86 12.88 -20.95 29.72
C LYS A 86 12.41 -19.63 30.31
N ASP A 87 12.09 -18.64 29.47
CA ASP A 87 11.62 -17.32 29.93
C ASP A 87 10.31 -17.48 30.75
N LEU A 88 9.38 -18.32 30.30
CA LEU A 88 8.13 -18.61 31.04
C LEU A 88 8.39 -19.28 32.40
N MET A 89 9.27 -20.28 32.46
CA MET A 89 9.64 -20.94 33.72
C MET A 89 10.33 -19.99 34.71
N GLU A 90 11.16 -19.09 34.20
CA GLU A 90 11.83 -18.08 35.03
C GLU A 90 10.83 -17.07 35.60
N GLU A 91 9.84 -16.65 34.81
CA GLU A 91 8.77 -15.78 35.30
C GLU A 91 7.90 -16.46 36.37
N ILE A 92 7.53 -17.74 36.19
CA ILE A 92 6.81 -18.50 37.23
C ILE A 92 7.61 -18.51 38.54
N LYS A 93 8.91 -18.80 38.46
CA LYS A 93 9.80 -18.79 39.64
C LYS A 93 9.88 -17.41 40.26
N ARG A 94 9.90 -16.34 39.45
CA ARG A 94 9.93 -14.95 39.94
C ARG A 94 8.65 -14.64 40.70
N ARG A 95 7.46 -14.90 40.13
CA ARG A 95 6.16 -14.68 40.81
C ARG A 95 6.06 -15.44 42.13
N CYS A 96 6.45 -16.72 42.16
CA CYS A 96 6.42 -17.52 43.40
C CYS A 96 7.44 -17.10 44.46
N LYS A 97 8.56 -16.46 44.09
CA LYS A 97 9.50 -15.90 45.08
C LYS A 97 8.93 -14.67 45.77
N LEU A 98 8.09 -13.90 45.06
CA LEU A 98 7.46 -12.69 45.57
C LEU A 98 6.25 -13.01 46.44
N ASP A 99 5.49 -14.03 46.05
CA ASP A 99 4.36 -14.53 46.81
C ASP A 99 4.83 -15.58 47.82
N SER A 100 5.16 -15.12 49.03
CA SER A 100 5.59 -15.99 50.15
C SER A 100 4.58 -17.07 50.54
N SER A 101 3.34 -16.99 50.05
CA SER A 101 2.30 -18.01 50.25
C SER A 101 2.37 -19.18 49.25
N LYS A 102 3.09 -19.04 48.12
CA LYS A 102 3.12 -20.04 47.04
C LYS A 102 4.50 -20.68 46.88
N LYS A 103 4.59 -21.99 47.14
CA LYS A 103 5.77 -22.77 46.74
C LYS A 103 5.85 -22.84 45.22
N ALA A 104 7.02 -22.55 44.65
CA ALA A 104 7.24 -22.63 43.21
C ALA A 104 6.97 -24.05 42.69
N PRO A 105 6.10 -24.23 41.68
CA PRO A 105 5.84 -25.55 41.11
C PRO A 105 7.08 -26.07 40.36
N SER A 106 7.26 -27.39 40.37
CA SER A 106 8.27 -28.04 39.52
C SER A 106 7.81 -28.04 38.06
N CYS A 107 8.24 -27.02 37.33
CA CYS A 107 7.86 -26.77 35.93
C CYS A 107 8.83 -27.36 34.89
N ARG A 108 9.87 -28.09 35.31
CA ARG A 108 10.96 -28.58 34.42
C ARG A 108 10.45 -29.40 33.22
N HIS A 109 9.37 -30.17 33.39
CA HIS A 109 8.82 -31.05 32.37
C HIS A 109 7.51 -30.53 31.75
N TRP A 110 7.16 -29.26 32.00
CA TRP A 110 5.94 -28.69 31.43
C TRP A 110 6.17 -28.27 29.98
N ASN A 111 5.16 -28.49 29.13
CA ASN A 111 5.13 -27.93 27.80
C ASN A 111 4.78 -26.42 27.87
N LYS A 112 4.93 -25.71 26.74
CA LYS A 112 4.66 -24.26 26.69
C LYS A 112 3.22 -23.91 27.07
N ASP A 113 2.23 -24.64 26.57
CA ASP A 113 0.82 -24.34 26.80
C ASP A 113 0.47 -24.41 28.29
N LYS A 114 1.01 -25.39 29.00
CA LYS A 114 0.83 -25.51 30.45
C LYS A 114 1.51 -24.37 31.22
N LEU A 115 2.69 -23.93 30.78
CA LEU A 115 3.39 -22.78 31.37
C LEU A 115 2.59 -21.48 31.18
N VAL A 116 2.09 -21.24 29.97
CA VAL A 116 1.25 -20.08 29.63
C VAL A 116 -0.05 -20.10 30.43
N SER A 117 -0.74 -21.24 30.48
CA SER A 117 -2.00 -21.38 31.22
C SER A 117 -1.82 -21.06 32.70
N TRP A 118 -0.76 -21.57 33.32
CA TRP A 118 -0.46 -21.28 34.72
C TRP A 118 -0.21 -19.79 34.96
N LEU A 119 0.52 -19.11 34.08
CA LEU A 119 0.79 -17.67 34.19
C LEU A 119 -0.48 -16.83 34.02
N LYS A 120 -1.40 -17.25 33.14
CA LYS A 120 -2.72 -16.62 32.99
C LYS A 120 -3.58 -16.77 34.25
N GLU A 121 -3.57 -17.95 34.87
CA GLU A 121 -4.32 -18.23 36.10
C GLU A 121 -3.72 -17.60 37.36
N ASN A 122 -2.43 -17.22 37.32
CA ASN A 122 -1.70 -16.64 38.44
C ASN A 122 -1.11 -15.28 38.04
N PRO A 123 -1.96 -14.27 37.74
CA PRO A 123 -1.49 -12.94 37.36
C PRO A 123 -0.67 -12.31 38.49
N MET A 124 0.19 -11.37 38.10
CA MET A 124 0.98 -10.58 39.03
C MET A 124 0.06 -9.82 39.99
N SER A 125 0.37 -9.85 41.28
CA SER A 125 -0.46 -9.24 42.34
C SER A 125 -0.03 -7.83 42.72
N ASP A 126 1.26 -7.52 42.61
CA ASP A 126 1.82 -6.22 43.02
C ASP A 126 1.39 -5.10 42.05
N VAL A 127 0.85 -4.01 42.61
CA VAL A 127 0.28 -2.92 41.80
C VAL A 127 1.36 -2.15 41.05
N ILE A 128 2.53 -1.92 41.67
CA ILE A 128 3.62 -1.16 41.04
C ILE A 128 4.19 -1.95 39.86
N ASP A 129 4.47 -3.24 40.07
CA ASP A 129 4.99 -4.10 39.00
C ASP A 129 3.98 -4.28 37.86
N ARG A 130 2.67 -4.37 38.17
CA ARG A 130 1.62 -4.45 37.15
C ARG A 130 1.59 -3.19 36.27
N VAL A 131 1.56 -2.01 36.89
CA VAL A 131 1.51 -0.73 36.16
C VAL A 131 2.74 -0.61 35.26
N PHE A 132 3.93 -0.95 35.77
CA PHE A 132 5.15 -0.96 34.96
C PHE A 132 5.02 -1.87 33.73
N VAL A 133 4.62 -3.13 33.92
CA VAL A 133 4.51 -4.10 32.80
C VAL A 133 3.45 -3.67 31.79
N GLN A 134 2.33 -3.11 32.24
CA GLN A 134 1.27 -2.59 31.37
C GLN A 134 1.78 -1.44 30.51
N LEU A 135 2.43 -0.44 31.12
CA LEU A 135 2.96 0.72 30.39
C LEU A 135 4.05 0.32 29.40
N GLU A 136 4.95 -0.57 29.78
CA GLU A 136 6.08 -0.95 28.92
C GLU A 136 5.64 -1.85 27.75
N GLU A 137 4.66 -2.74 27.97
CA GLU A 137 4.04 -3.50 26.89
C GLU A 137 3.26 -2.60 25.94
N GLU A 138 2.52 -1.62 26.47
CA GLU A 138 1.75 -0.67 25.67
C GLU A 138 2.64 0.21 24.78
N LYS A 139 3.76 0.70 25.32
CA LYS A 139 4.78 1.42 24.52
C LYS A 139 5.27 0.57 23.35
N LEU A 140 5.57 -0.70 23.60
CA LEU A 140 6.01 -1.62 22.56
C LEU A 140 4.91 -1.87 21.53
N PHE A 141 3.67 -2.11 21.97
CA PHE A 141 2.52 -2.31 21.10
C PHE A 141 2.31 -1.10 20.17
N ASN A 142 2.28 0.11 20.73
CA ASN A 142 2.08 1.34 19.98
C ASN A 142 3.22 1.62 18.99
N MET A 143 4.47 1.39 19.39
CA MET A 143 5.63 1.50 18.51
C MET A 143 5.50 0.58 17.29
N LEU A 144 5.10 -0.67 17.50
CA LEU A 144 4.98 -1.66 16.44
C LEU A 144 3.78 -1.39 15.52
N THR A 145 2.64 -0.98 16.08
CA THR A 145 1.45 -0.60 15.32
C THR A 145 1.77 0.57 14.39
N LYS A 146 2.40 1.64 14.92
CA LYS A 146 2.82 2.79 14.11
C LYS A 146 3.79 2.40 13.00
N ALA A 147 4.78 1.56 13.29
CA ALA A 147 5.72 1.09 12.27
C ALA A 147 5.04 0.25 11.17
N ALA A 148 4.01 -0.52 11.52
CA ALA A 148 3.21 -1.28 10.55
C ALA A 148 2.38 -0.34 9.67
N GLU A 149 1.72 0.65 10.26
CA GLU A 149 0.95 1.68 9.56
C GLU A 149 1.83 2.44 8.56
N GLU A 150 2.96 2.98 9.01
CA GLU A 150 3.92 3.70 8.15
C GLU A 150 4.40 2.85 6.95
N LYS A 151 4.63 1.55 7.18
CA LYS A 151 5.01 0.63 6.10
C LYS A 151 3.87 0.44 5.10
N THR A 152 2.62 0.35 5.57
CA THR A 152 1.46 0.23 4.67
C THR A 152 1.23 1.51 3.88
N GLU A 153 1.39 2.68 4.49
CA GLU A 153 1.29 3.97 3.80
C GLU A 153 2.39 4.14 2.75
N THR A 154 3.62 3.76 3.09
CA THR A 154 4.74 3.79 2.14
C THR A 154 4.51 2.84 0.97
N ALA A 155 3.97 1.64 1.23
CA ALA A 155 3.60 0.69 0.18
C ALA A 155 2.50 1.24 -0.74
N LYS A 156 1.47 1.90 -0.18
CA LYS A 156 0.41 2.57 -0.96
C LYS A 156 1.00 3.69 -1.83
N LYS A 157 1.87 4.55 -1.26
CA LYS A 157 2.56 5.61 -2.01
C LYS A 157 3.47 5.06 -3.13
N ASN A 158 4.11 3.92 -2.90
CA ASN A 158 4.95 3.26 -3.91
C ASN A 158 4.12 2.55 -5.00
N GLN A 159 2.92 2.06 -4.68
CA GLN A 159 1.98 1.55 -5.68
C GLN A 159 1.43 2.66 -6.56
N THR A 160 1.03 3.78 -5.97
CA THR A 160 0.61 4.95 -6.74
C THR A 160 1.78 5.51 -7.55
N GLY A 161 3.01 5.52 -7.01
CA GLY A 161 4.22 6.08 -7.63
C GLY A 161 4.91 5.23 -8.72
N ALA A 162 4.47 3.99 -8.96
CA ALA A 162 5.02 3.15 -10.02
C ALA A 162 3.98 2.97 -11.13
N TRP A 163 4.41 3.06 -12.40
CA TRP A 163 3.60 2.74 -13.60
C TRP A 163 3.29 1.23 -13.68
N VAL A 164 2.71 0.68 -12.61
CA VAL A 164 2.44 -0.74 -12.37
C VAL A 164 0.95 -1.00 -12.48
N THR A 165 0.10 -0.01 -12.28
CA THR A 165 -1.34 -0.12 -12.53
C THR A 165 -1.66 0.31 -13.97
N LEU A 166 -2.93 0.18 -14.37
CA LEU A 166 -3.35 0.38 -15.76
C LEU A 166 -3.67 1.86 -16.06
N GLU A 167 -4.25 2.54 -15.07
CA GLU A 167 -4.71 3.92 -15.05
C GLU A 167 -3.71 4.91 -15.64
N PRO A 168 -2.41 4.92 -15.26
CA PRO A 168 -1.48 5.89 -15.83
C PRO A 168 -1.24 5.69 -17.33
N TYR A 169 -1.31 4.44 -17.82
CA TYR A 169 -1.21 4.18 -19.27
C TYR A 169 -2.47 4.62 -20.00
N LEU A 170 -3.66 4.34 -19.46
CA LEU A 170 -4.91 4.75 -20.08
C LEU A 170 -5.05 6.27 -20.09
N ARG A 171 -4.75 6.96 -18.98
CA ARG A 171 -4.74 8.44 -18.92
C ARG A 171 -3.80 9.00 -19.99
N LEU A 172 -2.61 8.43 -20.11
CA LEU A 172 -1.64 8.87 -21.11
C LEU A 172 -2.14 8.64 -22.54
N ILE A 173 -2.86 7.54 -22.80
CA ILE A 173 -3.49 7.27 -24.10
C ILE A 173 -4.55 8.33 -24.41
N GLU A 174 -5.45 8.64 -23.46
CA GLU A 174 -6.42 9.73 -23.62
C GLU A 174 -5.72 11.07 -23.92
N CYS A 175 -4.61 11.37 -23.23
CA CYS A 175 -3.85 12.60 -23.49
C CYS A 175 -3.22 12.63 -24.89
N PHE A 176 -2.81 11.49 -25.48
CA PHE A 176 -2.27 11.48 -26.84
C PHE A 176 -3.31 11.93 -27.86
N PHE A 177 -4.54 11.47 -27.70
CA PHE A 177 -5.61 11.68 -28.68
C PHE A 177 -6.58 12.80 -28.28
N HIS A 178 -6.31 13.51 -27.18
CA HIS A 178 -7.12 14.65 -26.76
C HIS A 178 -7.21 15.71 -27.86
N ASP A 179 -8.39 16.31 -28.03
CA ASP A 179 -8.67 17.27 -29.10
C ASP A 179 -7.67 18.43 -29.15
N ASP A 180 -7.28 18.96 -27.99
CA ASP A 180 -6.26 20.02 -27.87
C ASP A 180 -4.89 19.66 -28.47
N ASN A 181 -4.58 18.36 -28.55
CA ASN A 181 -3.32 17.87 -29.09
C ASN A 181 -3.42 17.45 -30.57
N ARG A 182 -4.63 17.36 -31.12
CA ARG A 182 -4.89 16.82 -32.47
C ARG A 182 -4.16 17.59 -33.57
N GLU A 183 -4.15 18.91 -33.51
CA GLU A 183 -3.46 19.73 -34.50
C GLU A 183 -1.93 19.56 -34.43
N LEU A 184 -1.37 19.48 -33.23
CA LEU A 184 0.06 19.25 -33.00
C LEU A 184 0.49 17.85 -33.45
N LEU A 185 -0.38 16.85 -33.25
CA LEU A 185 -0.19 15.48 -33.72
C LEU A 185 -0.15 15.39 -35.25
N MET A 186 -1.04 16.11 -35.93
CA MET A 186 -1.05 16.18 -37.40
C MET A 186 0.18 16.90 -37.98
N ARG A 187 0.82 17.78 -37.19
CA ARG A 187 2.04 18.50 -37.61
C ARG A 187 3.31 17.69 -37.36
N THR A 188 3.30 16.67 -36.50
CA THR A 188 4.53 15.99 -36.06
C THR A 188 5.29 15.29 -37.19
N ASN A 189 4.60 14.93 -38.28
CA ASN A 189 5.17 14.31 -39.48
C ASN A 189 5.41 15.29 -40.64
N LYS A 190 5.15 16.59 -40.46
CA LYS A 190 5.42 17.60 -41.51
C LYS A 190 6.89 18.02 -41.48
N ALA A 191 7.48 18.18 -42.66
CA ALA A 191 8.83 18.71 -42.78
C ALA A 191 8.87 20.15 -42.25
N LEU A 192 9.83 20.44 -41.36
CA LEU A 192 10.04 21.80 -40.84
C LEU A 192 10.50 22.71 -41.97
N THR A 193 9.96 23.93 -41.99
CA THR A 193 10.44 25.01 -42.82
C THR A 193 11.81 25.49 -42.34
N ARG A 194 12.52 26.25 -43.19
CA ARG A 194 13.84 26.79 -42.85
C ARG A 194 13.77 27.71 -41.62
N ASP A 195 12.74 28.56 -41.55
CA ASP A 195 12.55 29.49 -40.44
C ASP A 195 12.26 28.77 -39.11
N GLU A 196 11.49 27.67 -39.15
CA GLU A 196 11.24 26.83 -37.98
C GLU A 196 12.51 26.10 -37.50
N LEU A 197 13.37 25.66 -38.43
CA LEU A 197 14.67 25.10 -38.10
C LEU A 197 15.59 26.14 -37.42
N ASP A 198 15.60 27.36 -37.94
CA ASP A 198 16.41 28.45 -37.41
C ASP A 198 15.87 28.94 -36.04
N ALA A 199 14.55 28.87 -35.80
CA ALA A 199 13.91 29.22 -34.53
C ALA A 199 13.98 28.10 -33.44
N ARG A 200 14.52 26.91 -33.76
CA ARG A 200 14.48 25.72 -32.89
C ARG A 200 15.12 25.91 -31.51
N ASN A 201 16.12 26.79 -31.41
CA ASN A 201 16.81 27.10 -30.15
C ASN A 201 16.36 28.44 -29.54
N SER A 202 15.28 29.04 -30.06
CA SER A 202 14.73 30.28 -29.53
C SER A 202 13.60 30.01 -28.54
N ASP A 203 13.38 30.96 -27.63
CA ASP A 203 12.24 30.95 -26.70
C ASP A 203 10.88 31.12 -27.42
N GLN A 204 10.90 31.45 -28.72
CA GLN A 204 9.71 31.59 -29.56
C GLN A 204 9.36 30.30 -30.31
N ARG A 205 10.05 29.18 -30.04
CA ARG A 205 9.73 27.92 -30.72
C ARG A 205 8.29 27.48 -30.39
N PRO A 206 7.57 26.91 -31.37
CA PRO A 206 6.27 26.30 -31.11
C PRO A 206 6.35 25.21 -30.05
N VAL A 207 5.28 25.07 -29.27
CA VAL A 207 5.11 23.97 -28.31
C VAL A 207 5.16 22.65 -29.05
N ASP A 208 6.02 21.75 -28.61
CA ASP A 208 6.12 20.41 -29.20
C ASP A 208 4.91 19.55 -28.77
N TYR A 209 4.51 18.60 -29.61
CA TYR A 209 3.38 17.71 -29.34
C TYR A 209 3.54 16.98 -27.99
N TRP A 210 4.75 16.53 -27.67
CA TRP A 210 5.02 15.83 -26.41
C TRP A 210 4.96 16.74 -25.18
N GLU A 211 5.23 18.04 -25.35
CA GLU A 211 5.07 19.04 -24.28
C GLU A 211 3.59 19.32 -24.01
N ALA A 212 2.77 19.37 -25.07
CA ALA A 212 1.32 19.52 -24.93
C ALA A 212 0.68 18.29 -24.28
N VAL A 213 1.09 17.07 -24.66
CA VAL A 213 0.65 15.82 -24.00
C VAL A 213 1.03 15.81 -22.52
N ALA A 214 2.29 16.12 -22.18
CA ALA A 214 2.73 16.13 -20.79
C ALA A 214 1.97 17.20 -19.97
N ARG A 215 1.65 18.35 -20.57
CA ARG A 215 0.84 19.40 -19.94
C ARG A 215 -0.54 18.87 -19.57
N ILE A 216 -1.27 18.26 -20.50
CA ILE A 216 -2.62 17.72 -20.24
C ILE A 216 -2.58 16.58 -19.22
N PHE A 217 -1.58 15.69 -19.31
CA PHE A 217 -1.44 14.59 -18.37
C PHE A 217 -1.29 15.09 -16.92
N ASN A 218 -0.48 16.13 -16.74
CA ASN A 218 -0.12 16.71 -15.44
C ASN A 218 -1.16 17.68 -14.87
N ASP A 219 -2.19 18.02 -15.65
CA ASP A 219 -3.23 18.96 -15.24
C ASP A 219 -4.35 18.22 -14.52
N ASP A 220 -4.54 18.55 -13.23
CA ASP A 220 -5.51 17.92 -12.34
C ASP A 220 -6.95 18.38 -12.61
N SER A 221 -7.14 19.44 -13.40
CA SER A 221 -8.46 19.88 -13.83
C SER A 221 -9.06 18.97 -14.92
N TYR A 222 -8.21 18.20 -15.62
CA TYR A 222 -8.67 17.20 -16.57
C TYR A 222 -9.07 15.90 -15.88
N VAL A 223 -10.37 15.62 -15.94
CA VAL A 223 -10.97 14.37 -15.49
C VAL A 223 -11.14 13.47 -16.70
N PHE A 224 -10.43 12.35 -16.72
CA PHE A 224 -10.50 11.34 -17.78
C PHE A 224 -11.20 10.08 -17.27
N PHE A 225 -11.84 9.39 -18.20
CA PHE A 225 -12.45 8.09 -17.99
C PHE A 225 -12.10 7.17 -19.16
N SER A 226 -11.91 5.89 -18.90
CA SER A 226 -11.74 4.93 -19.99
C SER A 226 -13.06 4.70 -20.73
N ARG A 227 -12.96 4.33 -22.00
CA ARG A 227 -14.08 3.77 -22.77
C ARG A 227 -14.47 2.40 -22.19
N MET A 228 -15.77 2.11 -22.21
CA MET A 228 -16.32 0.81 -21.83
C MET A 228 -16.25 -0.12 -23.05
N LEU A 229 -15.38 -1.13 -23.00
CA LEU A 229 -15.05 -2.03 -24.12
C LEU A 229 -15.11 -3.50 -23.67
N PRO A 230 -16.29 -4.00 -23.23
CA PRO A 230 -16.44 -5.36 -22.71
C PRO A 230 -16.05 -6.43 -23.72
N GLU A 231 -16.30 -6.18 -25.01
CA GLU A 231 -15.96 -7.10 -26.11
C GLU A 231 -14.45 -7.16 -26.39
N LEU A 232 -13.69 -6.12 -26.03
CA LEU A 232 -12.24 -6.06 -26.28
C LEU A 232 -11.46 -6.87 -25.23
N HIS A 233 -11.75 -6.65 -23.95
CA HIS A 233 -11.11 -7.33 -22.84
C HIS A 233 -11.93 -7.16 -21.55
N PRO A 234 -12.03 -8.19 -20.67
CA PRO A 234 -12.81 -8.11 -19.43
C PRO A 234 -12.43 -6.95 -18.50
N THR A 235 -11.16 -6.53 -18.52
CA THR A 235 -10.70 -5.35 -17.75
C THR A 235 -11.41 -4.05 -18.13
N PHE A 236 -11.92 -3.95 -19.36
CA PHE A 236 -12.64 -2.77 -19.85
C PHE A 236 -14.16 -2.98 -19.84
N ALA A 237 -14.66 -3.98 -19.12
CA ALA A 237 -16.10 -4.21 -18.99
C ALA A 237 -16.82 -3.02 -18.32
N ASP A 238 -16.13 -2.31 -17.44
CA ASP A 238 -16.60 -1.10 -16.77
C ASP A 238 -15.71 0.10 -17.11
N VAL A 239 -16.24 1.31 -16.92
CA VAL A 239 -15.49 2.56 -17.03
C VAL A 239 -14.50 2.68 -15.87
N ILE A 240 -13.24 2.98 -16.19
CA ILE A 240 -12.17 3.20 -15.21
C ILE A 240 -11.99 4.71 -15.03
N ASP A 241 -11.97 5.17 -13.78
CA ASP A 241 -11.60 6.54 -13.41
C ASP A 241 -10.10 6.77 -13.60
N LEU A 242 -9.75 7.75 -14.43
CA LEU A 242 -8.38 8.09 -14.81
C LEU A 242 -7.96 9.46 -14.27
N SER A 243 -8.58 9.92 -13.18
CA SER A 243 -8.24 11.16 -12.49
C SER A 243 -6.76 11.23 -12.06
N PHE A 244 -6.21 12.44 -11.93
CA PHE A 244 -4.78 12.63 -11.67
C PHE A 244 -4.31 12.03 -10.33
N ASP A 245 -5.19 11.89 -9.34
CA ASP A 245 -4.90 11.24 -8.06
C ASP A 245 -4.67 9.70 -8.19
N LYS A 246 -5.03 9.12 -9.35
CA LYS A 246 -4.86 7.69 -9.65
C LYS A 246 -3.53 7.36 -10.35
N VAL A 247 -2.72 8.36 -10.68
CA VAL A 247 -1.47 8.18 -11.46
C VAL A 247 -0.22 8.53 -10.63
N PRO A 248 1.00 8.08 -11.03
CA PRO A 248 2.24 8.20 -10.23
C PRO A 248 2.84 9.61 -10.10
N GLY A 249 2.05 10.64 -10.35
CA GLY A 249 2.48 12.03 -10.40
C GLY A 249 2.81 12.47 -11.83
N THR A 250 3.63 13.52 -11.94
CA THR A 250 3.84 14.21 -13.21
C THR A 250 4.83 13.50 -14.12
N ILE A 251 4.70 13.74 -15.42
CA ILE A 251 5.64 13.30 -16.46
C ILE A 251 6.27 14.48 -17.18
N SER A 252 7.46 14.25 -17.73
CA SER A 252 8.09 15.15 -18.69
C SER A 252 7.67 14.80 -20.12
N ALA A 253 7.86 15.73 -21.06
CA ALA A 253 7.66 15.48 -22.49
C ALA A 253 8.51 14.29 -23.00
N GLN A 254 9.74 14.16 -22.50
CA GLN A 254 10.62 13.03 -22.85
C GLN A 254 10.06 11.69 -22.37
N GLU A 255 9.49 11.65 -21.16
CA GLU A 255 8.87 10.44 -20.63
C GLU A 255 7.58 10.09 -21.41
N ALA A 256 6.74 11.08 -21.74
CA ALA A 256 5.55 10.89 -22.58
C ALA A 256 5.93 10.24 -23.93
N ARG A 257 6.94 10.80 -24.62
CA ARG A 257 7.45 10.28 -25.91
C ARG A 257 8.00 8.86 -25.79
N ARG A 258 8.81 8.60 -24.76
CA ARG A 258 9.39 7.28 -24.51
C ARG A 258 8.28 6.24 -24.32
N ARG A 259 7.29 6.54 -23.48
CA ARG A 259 6.16 5.64 -23.18
C ARG A 259 5.30 5.37 -24.40
N PHE A 260 5.00 6.40 -25.20
CA PHE A 260 4.30 6.21 -26.47
C PHE A 260 5.08 5.29 -27.40
N SER A 261 6.39 5.51 -27.55
CA SER A 261 7.25 4.71 -28.43
C SER A 261 7.26 3.24 -28.00
N ASP A 262 7.35 2.98 -26.69
CA ASP A 262 7.29 1.63 -26.13
C ASP A 262 5.93 0.96 -26.39
N CYS A 263 4.82 1.69 -26.23
CA CYS A 263 3.48 1.17 -26.49
C CYS A 263 3.28 0.88 -27.98
N ARG A 264 3.67 1.81 -28.86
CA ARG A 264 3.60 1.64 -30.32
C ARG A 264 4.42 0.44 -30.79
N ALA A 265 5.63 0.25 -30.26
CA ALA A 265 6.47 -0.90 -30.62
C ALA A 265 5.84 -2.24 -30.24
N LYS A 266 5.09 -2.30 -29.13
CA LYS A 266 4.31 -3.48 -28.74
C LYS A 266 3.08 -3.65 -29.62
N LEU A 267 2.38 -2.56 -29.90
CA LEU A 267 1.18 -2.57 -30.73
C LEU A 267 1.47 -3.12 -32.13
N VAL A 268 2.51 -2.63 -32.81
CA VAL A 268 2.91 -3.11 -34.15
C VAL A 268 3.13 -4.63 -34.18
N LYS A 269 3.71 -5.19 -33.11
CA LYS A 269 3.92 -6.65 -33.01
C LYS A 269 2.60 -7.42 -32.86
N ILE A 270 1.66 -6.89 -32.08
CA ILE A 270 0.36 -7.53 -31.85
C ILE A 270 -0.48 -7.45 -33.12
N VAL A 271 -0.57 -6.28 -33.76
CA VAL A 271 -1.29 -6.07 -35.01
C VAL A 271 -0.78 -7.02 -36.09
N SER A 272 0.55 -7.08 -36.29
CA SER A 272 1.15 -7.98 -37.29
C SER A 272 0.81 -9.46 -37.04
N LYS A 273 0.78 -9.92 -35.78
CA LYS A 273 0.38 -11.30 -35.45
C LYS A 273 -1.11 -11.54 -35.73
N TRP A 274 -1.95 -10.57 -35.40
CA TRP A 274 -3.39 -10.63 -35.62
C TRP A 274 -3.73 -10.70 -37.10
N GLU A 275 -3.10 -9.88 -37.95
CA GLU A 275 -3.30 -9.89 -39.40
C GLU A 275 -2.83 -11.20 -40.05
N LEU A 276 -1.65 -11.70 -39.64
CA LEU A 276 -1.12 -12.98 -40.14
C LEU A 276 -1.98 -14.19 -39.77
N SER A 277 -2.83 -14.09 -38.74
CA SER A 277 -3.71 -15.18 -38.33
C SER A 277 -4.87 -15.43 -39.29
N GLY A 278 -5.10 -14.54 -40.26
CA GLY A 278 -6.22 -14.61 -41.19
C GLY A 278 -7.55 -14.11 -40.62
N ASN A 279 -7.64 -13.88 -39.31
CA ASN A 279 -8.79 -13.23 -38.67
C ASN A 279 -8.83 -11.72 -38.98
N GLY A 280 -7.69 -11.13 -39.33
CA GLY A 280 -7.60 -9.75 -39.80
C GLY A 280 -7.66 -9.65 -41.32
N PHE A 281 -8.76 -10.11 -41.93
CA PHE A 281 -9.04 -9.98 -43.38
C PHE A 281 -8.27 -10.91 -44.33
N GLY A 282 -8.26 -12.22 -44.09
CA GLY A 282 -7.84 -13.19 -45.12
C GLY A 282 -6.39 -12.99 -45.57
N GLN A 283 -5.43 -13.44 -44.77
CA GLN A 283 -4.01 -13.49 -45.11
C GLN A 283 -3.46 -12.23 -45.80
N ARG A 284 -3.76 -11.04 -45.26
CA ARG A 284 -3.13 -9.81 -45.73
C ARG A 284 -1.63 -9.90 -45.50
N THR A 285 -0.86 -9.62 -46.53
CA THR A 285 0.60 -9.55 -46.45
C THR A 285 1.04 -8.14 -46.03
N THR A 286 2.25 -8.02 -45.47
CA THR A 286 2.83 -6.73 -45.04
C THR A 286 3.02 -5.71 -46.16
N GLU A 287 2.73 -6.09 -47.41
CA GLU A 287 2.85 -5.27 -48.61
C GLU A 287 1.52 -4.63 -49.03
N GLU A 288 0.40 -4.95 -48.36
CA GLU A 288 -0.92 -4.46 -48.73
C GLU A 288 -1.22 -3.07 -48.13
N PRO A 289 -1.79 -2.11 -48.89
CA PRO A 289 -2.08 -0.75 -48.41
C PRO A 289 -3.05 -0.69 -47.23
N GLN A 290 -3.86 -1.73 -47.04
CA GLN A 290 -4.85 -1.85 -45.96
C GLN A 290 -4.30 -2.56 -44.72
N PHE A 291 -3.00 -2.91 -44.71
CA PHE A 291 -2.32 -3.49 -43.55
C PHE A 291 -2.24 -2.45 -42.42
N GLY A 292 -2.85 -2.75 -41.28
CA GLY A 292 -2.99 -1.87 -40.12
C GLY A 292 -4.32 -1.13 -39.99
N HIS A 293 -5.34 -1.46 -40.79
CA HIS A 293 -6.64 -0.77 -40.81
C HIS A 293 -7.84 -1.66 -40.42
N MET A 294 -8.82 -1.10 -39.70
CA MET A 294 -10.08 -1.76 -39.30
C MET A 294 -11.29 -0.99 -39.86
N GLU A 295 -12.23 -1.67 -40.52
CA GLU A 295 -13.54 -1.09 -40.89
C GLU A 295 -14.59 -1.57 -39.87
N GLU A 296 -15.51 -0.68 -39.49
CA GLU A 296 -16.51 -0.92 -38.44
C GLU A 296 -17.53 -2.02 -38.83
N GLU A 297 -17.63 -2.34 -40.12
CA GLU A 297 -18.63 -3.26 -40.70
C GLU A 297 -18.26 -4.76 -40.57
N GLN A 298 -17.13 -5.10 -39.91
CA GLN A 298 -16.56 -6.47 -39.91
C GLN A 298 -16.59 -7.20 -38.56
N LEU A 299 -17.37 -6.73 -37.58
CA LEU A 299 -17.48 -7.31 -36.23
C LEU A 299 -18.40 -8.55 -36.13
N GLU A 300 -18.76 -9.21 -37.25
CA GLU A 300 -19.74 -10.31 -37.25
C GLU A 300 -19.30 -11.58 -36.47
N GLU A 301 -18.00 -11.75 -36.16
CA GLU A 301 -17.46 -12.88 -35.37
C GLU A 301 -16.89 -12.50 -33.99
N GLY A 302 -17.05 -11.26 -33.53
CA GLY A 302 -16.57 -10.78 -32.23
C GLY A 302 -15.09 -10.34 -32.20
N ASP A 303 -14.72 -9.51 -31.23
CA ASP A 303 -13.38 -8.93 -31.10
C ASP A 303 -12.40 -9.90 -30.41
N ASN A 304 -11.51 -10.50 -31.20
CA ASN A 304 -10.54 -11.49 -30.72
C ASN A 304 -9.13 -10.92 -30.50
N ARG A 305 -8.94 -9.60 -30.55
CA ARG A 305 -7.61 -8.95 -30.44
C ARG A 305 -6.88 -9.31 -29.15
N SER A 306 -7.63 -9.54 -28.07
CA SER A 306 -7.09 -9.98 -26.78
C SER A 306 -6.33 -11.31 -26.83
N SER A 307 -6.65 -12.18 -27.78
CA SER A 307 -5.97 -13.48 -27.98
C SER A 307 -4.50 -13.34 -28.43
N PHE A 308 -4.11 -12.15 -28.88
CA PHE A 308 -2.77 -11.86 -29.40
C PHE A 308 -1.89 -11.09 -28.41
N LEU A 309 -2.38 -10.88 -27.18
CA LEU A 309 -1.55 -10.36 -26.10
C LEU A 309 -0.49 -11.40 -25.68
N ASP A 310 0.78 -11.04 -25.85
CA ASP A 310 1.90 -11.82 -25.32
C ASP A 310 1.97 -11.71 -23.78
N SER A 311 2.55 -12.71 -23.10
CA SER A 311 2.65 -12.77 -21.63
C SER A 311 3.37 -11.59 -20.96
N GLY A 312 4.11 -10.77 -21.72
CA GLY A 312 4.78 -9.55 -21.25
C GLY A 312 4.08 -8.24 -21.66
N THR A 313 2.96 -8.31 -22.39
CA THR A 313 2.21 -7.16 -22.86
C THR A 313 0.88 -7.06 -22.14
N ARG A 314 0.56 -5.86 -21.65
CA ARG A 314 -0.64 -5.63 -20.87
C ARG A 314 -1.75 -5.04 -21.73
N GLU A 315 -2.96 -5.14 -21.20
CA GLU A 315 -4.23 -4.78 -21.79
C GLU A 315 -4.34 -3.32 -22.26
N HIS A 316 -3.55 -2.37 -21.72
CA HIS A 316 -3.51 -0.99 -22.23
C HIS A 316 -3.11 -0.89 -23.72
N ILE A 317 -2.39 -1.89 -24.25
CA ILE A 317 -2.04 -1.90 -25.67
C ILE A 317 -3.27 -2.15 -26.55
N LEU A 318 -4.23 -2.97 -26.09
CA LEU A 318 -5.51 -3.15 -26.78
C LEU A 318 -6.31 -1.85 -26.76
N TYR A 319 -6.31 -1.16 -25.62
CA TYR A 319 -6.97 0.14 -25.49
C TYR A 319 -6.37 1.18 -26.45
N LEU A 320 -5.03 1.27 -26.50
CA LEU A 320 -4.33 2.13 -27.45
C LEU A 320 -4.72 1.80 -28.89
N TRP A 321 -4.80 0.51 -29.24
CA TRP A 321 -5.22 0.09 -30.57
C TRP A 321 -6.62 0.63 -30.90
N HIS A 322 -7.60 0.36 -30.04
CA HIS A 322 -8.97 0.79 -30.26
C HIS A 322 -9.10 2.31 -30.39
N VAL A 323 -8.45 3.08 -29.50
CA VAL A 323 -8.48 4.55 -29.57
C VAL A 323 -7.80 5.04 -30.85
N ALA A 324 -6.63 4.51 -31.20
CA ALA A 324 -5.90 4.92 -32.41
C ALA A 324 -6.70 4.70 -33.70
N ASP A 325 -7.46 3.61 -33.79
CA ASP A 325 -8.33 3.30 -34.93
C ASP A 325 -9.52 4.26 -34.98
N THR A 326 -10.19 4.47 -33.84
CA THR A 326 -11.39 5.32 -33.74
C THR A 326 -11.07 6.78 -34.06
N GLU A 327 -9.90 7.26 -33.63
CA GLU A 327 -9.48 8.65 -33.83
C GLU A 327 -8.83 8.89 -35.21
N GLU A 328 -8.71 7.83 -36.03
CA GLU A 328 -8.15 7.85 -37.40
C GLU A 328 -6.70 8.36 -37.52
N VAL A 329 -5.93 8.36 -36.43
CA VAL A 329 -4.62 9.02 -36.38
C VAL A 329 -3.48 8.13 -36.92
N MET A 330 -3.64 6.81 -36.90
CA MET A 330 -2.64 5.88 -37.45
C MET A 330 -2.77 5.61 -38.96
N LYS A 331 -3.41 6.51 -39.72
CA LYS A 331 -3.34 6.54 -41.18
C LYS A 331 -1.92 6.95 -41.62
N THR A 332 -0.98 6.01 -41.61
CA THR A 332 0.29 6.16 -42.32
C THR A 332 0.01 6.23 -43.82
N SER A 333 0.10 7.44 -44.35
CA SER A 333 0.11 7.76 -45.78
C SER A 333 1.21 7.04 -46.55
#